data_AF-A0A0F9N9W8-F1
#
_entry.id   AF-A0A0F9N9W8-F1
#
_cell.length_a   1.000
_cell.length_b   1.000
_cell.length_c   1.000
_cell.angle_alpha   90.00
_cell.angle_beta   90.00
_cell.angle_gamma   90.00
#
_symmetry.space_group_name_H-M   'P 1'
#
loop_
_entity.id
_entity.type
_entity.pdbx_description
1 polymer ?
#
loop_
_entity_poly.entity_id
_entity_poly.type
_entity_poly.pdbx_seq_one_letter_code
_entity_poly.pdbx_strand_id
1 'polypeptide(L)'
;MIQLGVTSLSNKSLSISRVPQGQKVLVHIWGQNNTTLGQRLGISWIVRDPDGLMGEQYSDWSRNINPGNDHEFIGGRFEFFKEGTYTIDIRLFMNPDNPVLVDSYDGALATVVAEELPEPPEEEEPEEPVGKINWVPIVLIGGGLAVAAASLIPPKK
;
A
#
# COMPACT_ATOMS: atom_id res chain seq x y z
N MET A 1 19.20 21.32 6.39
CA MET A 1 19.09 20.21 5.43
C MET A 1 17.94 19.35 5.90
N ILE A 2 16.91 19.25 5.08
CA ILE A 2 15.73 18.40 5.29
C ILE A 2 15.94 17.08 4.56
N GLN A 3 15.65 15.97 5.22
CA GLN A 3 15.48 14.67 4.58
C GLN A 3 14.06 14.16 4.86
N LEU A 4 13.37 13.67 3.82
CA LEU A 4 11.99 13.19 3.87
C LEU A 4 11.95 11.66 3.71
N GLY A 5 11.17 10.99 4.56
CA GLY A 5 10.87 9.56 4.46
C GLY A 5 9.40 9.27 4.74
N VAL A 6 8.85 8.24 4.09
CA VAL A 6 7.48 7.76 4.31
C VAL A 6 7.51 6.25 4.53
N THR A 7 6.93 5.80 5.64
CA THR A 7 6.87 4.37 6.00
C THR A 7 5.42 3.89 6.03
N SER A 8 5.12 2.74 5.44
CA SER A 8 3.80 2.07 5.56
C SER A 8 3.78 0.97 6.61
N LEU A 9 2.59 0.61 7.08
CA LEU A 9 2.39 -0.53 7.99
C LEU A 9 2.87 -1.88 7.45
N SER A 10 3.14 -2.01 6.14
CA SER A 10 3.70 -3.24 5.57
C SER A 10 5.22 -3.39 5.81
N ASN A 11 5.86 -2.50 6.57
CA ASN A 11 7.31 -2.41 6.78
C ASN A 11 8.13 -2.33 5.47
N LYS A 12 7.49 -1.96 4.36
CA LYS A 12 8.12 -1.77 3.06
C LYS A 12 8.45 -0.30 2.91
N SER A 13 9.72 -0.01 2.58
CA SER A 13 10.11 1.31 2.07
C SER A 13 9.29 1.57 0.82
N LEU A 14 8.39 2.55 0.88
CA LEU A 14 7.56 2.90 -0.24
C LEU A 14 8.33 3.87 -1.13
N SER A 15 8.43 3.55 -2.41
CA SER A 15 8.70 4.58 -3.39
C SER A 15 7.54 5.55 -3.34
N ILE A 16 7.79 6.76 -2.84
CA ILE A 16 6.78 7.83 -2.78
C ILE A 16 6.12 8.11 -4.14
N SER A 17 6.73 7.68 -5.25
CA SER A 17 6.16 7.81 -6.59
C SER A 17 4.99 6.88 -6.92
N ARG A 18 4.72 5.81 -6.14
CA ARG A 18 3.63 4.87 -6.45
C ARG A 18 3.14 4.11 -5.21
N VAL A 19 2.29 4.77 -4.41
CA VAL A 19 1.71 4.19 -3.19
C VAL A 19 0.30 3.68 -3.50
N PRO A 20 -0.06 2.42 -3.18
CA PRO A 20 -1.44 1.97 -3.31
C PRO A 20 -2.40 2.79 -2.43
N GLN A 21 -3.61 3.01 -2.92
CA GLN A 21 -4.70 3.61 -2.13
C GLN A 21 -5.00 2.75 -0.89
N GLY A 22 -5.50 3.37 0.18
CA GLY A 22 -5.84 2.69 1.44
C GLY A 22 -4.64 2.38 2.34
N GLN A 23 -3.42 2.71 1.90
CA GLN A 23 -2.23 2.54 2.72
C GLN A 23 -2.19 3.56 3.85
N LYS A 24 -1.92 3.06 5.06
CA LYS A 24 -1.63 3.88 6.24
C LYS A 24 -0.16 4.19 6.30
N VAL A 25 0.17 5.47 6.42
CA VAL A 25 1.54 5.97 6.36
C VAL A 25 1.92 6.82 7.56
N LEU A 26 3.22 6.89 7.80
CA LEU A 26 3.89 7.79 8.73
C LEU A 26 4.88 8.65 7.95
N VAL A 27 4.86 9.96 8.19
CA VAL A 27 5.85 10.90 7.67
C VAL A 27 6.97 11.06 8.68
N HIS A 28 8.20 10.87 8.20
CA HIS A 28 9.42 11.06 8.95
C HIS A 28 10.23 12.18 8.30
N ILE A 29 10.61 13.18 9.09
CA ILE A 29 11.42 14.30 8.64
C ILE A 29 12.61 14.47 9.58
N TRP A 30 13.82 14.54 9.02
CA TRP A 30 15.03 14.80 9.77
C TRP A 30 15.48 16.24 9.57
N GLY A 31 15.76 16.92 10.69
CA GLY A 31 16.39 18.23 10.72
C GLY A 31 17.77 18.16 11.39
N GLN A 32 18.77 18.79 10.77
CA GLN A 32 20.14 18.85 11.29
C GLN A 32 20.45 20.20 11.93
N ASN A 33 21.11 20.19 13.10
CA ASN A 33 21.65 21.41 13.69
C ASN A 33 23.01 21.78 13.07
N ASN A 34 22.98 22.64 12.04
CA ASN A 34 24.19 23.12 11.36
C ASN A 34 24.84 24.36 11.99
N THR A 35 24.48 24.70 13.22
CA THR A 35 25.09 25.81 13.96
C THR A 35 26.29 25.33 14.80
N THR A 36 27.00 26.27 15.43
CA THR A 36 28.13 25.97 16.32
C THR A 36 27.73 25.74 17.77
N LEU A 37 26.45 25.92 18.13
CA LEU A 37 25.93 25.78 19.49
C LEU A 37 24.82 24.74 19.55
N GLY A 38 24.53 24.25 20.76
CA GLY A 38 23.32 23.46 20.98
C GLY A 38 22.08 24.29 20.69
N GLN A 39 21.15 23.76 19.90
CA GLN A 39 19.90 24.43 19.52
C GLN A 39 18.72 23.49 19.63
N ARG A 40 17.54 24.04 19.93
CA ARG A 40 16.27 23.34 19.77
C ARG A 40 15.76 23.56 18.36
N LEU A 41 15.41 22.46 17.69
CA LEU A 41 14.84 22.46 16.35
C LEU A 41 13.32 22.38 16.46
N GLY A 42 12.62 23.16 15.64
CA GLY A 42 11.17 23.11 15.51
C GLY A 42 10.79 22.64 14.11
N ILE A 43 9.61 22.06 14.00
CA ILE A 43 9.04 21.64 12.73
C ILE A 43 7.56 22.05 12.67
N SER A 44 7.09 22.41 11.48
CA SER A 44 5.68 22.38 11.15
C SER A 44 5.51 21.83 9.74
N TRP A 45 4.51 20.97 9.54
CA TRP A 45 4.11 20.58 8.20
C TRP A 45 2.61 20.44 8.03
N ILE A 46 2.18 20.56 6.78
CA ILE A 46 0.82 20.35 6.34
C ILE A 46 0.84 19.42 5.13
N VAL A 47 0.16 18.28 5.24
CA VAL A 47 -0.09 17.37 4.12
C VAL A 47 -1.44 17.72 3.51
N ARG A 48 -1.50 17.82 2.18
CA ARG A 48 -2.75 18.01 1.44
C ARG A 48 -3.00 16.85 0.49
N ASP A 49 -4.27 16.51 0.35
CA ASP A 49 -4.75 15.54 -0.63
C ASP A 49 -4.67 16.11 -2.07
N PRO A 50 -4.95 15.28 -3.09
CA PRO A 50 -4.90 15.71 -4.49
C PRO A 50 -5.88 16.84 -4.84
N ASP A 51 -6.94 17.04 -4.05
CA ASP A 51 -7.90 18.14 -4.21
C ASP A 51 -7.47 19.39 -3.43
N GLY A 52 -6.33 19.34 -2.74
CA GLY A 52 -5.78 20.42 -1.92
C GLY A 52 -6.39 20.50 -0.51
N LEU A 53 -7.21 19.53 -0.10
CA LEU A 53 -7.79 19.49 1.25
C LEU A 53 -6.73 19.03 2.26
N MET A 54 -6.77 19.60 3.47
CA MET A 54 -5.83 19.26 4.53
C MET A 54 -6.06 17.82 5.01
N GLY A 55 -5.06 16.96 4.81
CA GLY A 55 -5.04 15.58 5.30
C GLY A 55 -4.38 15.46 6.67
N GLU A 56 -3.30 16.23 6.90
CA GLU A 56 -2.60 16.26 8.19
C GLU A 56 -2.03 17.66 8.44
N GLN A 57 -2.00 18.06 9.71
CA GLN A 57 -1.18 19.15 10.21
C GLN A 57 -0.42 18.68 11.45
N TYR A 58 0.89 18.93 11.47
CA TYR A 58 1.78 18.54 12.55
C TYR A 58 2.73 19.67 12.92
N SER A 59 3.11 19.74 14.19
CA SER A 59 4.17 20.61 14.68
C SER A 59 4.75 20.06 15.97
N ASP A 60 6.07 20.17 16.14
CA ASP A 60 6.74 19.79 17.37
C ASP A 60 8.07 20.56 17.54
N TRP A 61 8.63 20.50 18.75
CA TRP A 61 9.94 21.02 19.09
C TRP A 61 10.79 19.97 19.76
N SER A 62 12.02 19.81 19.27
CA SER A 62 13.00 18.92 19.85
C SER A 62 13.47 19.39 21.23
N ARG A 63 14.18 18.49 21.92
CA ARG A 63 15.12 18.86 22.98
C ARG A 63 16.35 19.56 22.39
N ASN A 64 17.30 19.96 23.23
CA ASN A 64 18.53 20.58 22.75
C ASN A 64 19.35 19.57 21.93
N ILE A 65 19.69 19.92 20.68
CA ILE A 65 20.44 19.12 19.73
C ILE A 65 21.83 19.72 19.58
N ASN A 66 22.86 18.90 19.71
CA ASN A 66 24.24 19.35 19.57
C ASN A 66 24.59 19.73 18.12
N PRO A 67 25.62 20.57 17.91
CA PRO A 67 26.15 20.87 16.58
C PRO A 67 26.43 19.61 15.75
N GLY A 68 25.98 19.59 14.50
CA GLY A 68 26.19 18.50 13.55
C GLY A 68 25.29 17.28 13.73
N ASN A 69 24.43 17.25 14.76
CA ASN A 69 23.52 16.13 15.00
C ASN A 69 22.14 16.37 14.37
N ASP A 70 21.49 15.27 14.01
CA ASP A 70 20.13 15.24 13.48
C ASP A 70 19.09 15.01 14.58
N HIS A 71 17.85 15.42 14.30
CA HIS A 71 16.66 15.05 15.04
C HIS A 71 15.57 14.60 14.09
N GLU A 72 14.96 13.47 14.41
CA GLU A 72 13.82 12.91 13.68
C GLU A 72 12.51 13.43 14.28
N PHE A 73 11.65 13.96 13.42
CA PHE A 73 10.27 14.30 13.71
C PHE A 73 9.35 13.29 13.02
N ILE A 74 8.39 12.76 13.78
CA ILE A 74 7.47 11.74 13.30
C ILE A 74 6.04 12.23 13.47
N GLY A 75 5.29 12.25 12.37
CA GLY A 75 3.90 12.68 12.34
C GLY A 75 2.90 11.72 12.95
N GLY A 76 1.63 12.10 12.76
CA GLY A 76 0.52 11.20 12.95
C GLY A 76 0.47 10.13 11.87
N ARG A 77 -0.32 9.08 12.15
CA ARG A 77 -0.71 8.11 11.11
C ARG A 77 -1.89 8.68 10.34
N PHE A 78 -1.79 8.68 9.02
CA PHE A 78 -2.93 8.97 8.15
C PHE A 78 -2.99 7.98 6.99
N GLU A 79 -4.10 7.98 6.27
CA GLU A 79 -4.39 7.02 5.21
C GLU A 79 -4.58 7.73 3.87
N PHE A 80 -4.00 7.16 2.82
CA PHE A 80 -4.13 7.66 1.45
C PHE A 80 -5.46 7.21 0.84
N PHE A 81 -6.52 7.97 1.10
CA PHE A 81 -7.87 7.65 0.65
C PHE A 81 -8.18 8.00 -0.80
N LYS A 82 -7.37 8.84 -1.46
CA LYS A 82 -7.63 9.31 -2.83
C LYS A 82 -6.46 8.98 -3.74
N GLU A 83 -6.76 8.72 -5.00
CA GLU A 83 -5.73 8.63 -6.03
C GLU A 83 -5.23 10.02 -6.43
N GLY A 84 -3.95 10.11 -6.79
CA GLY A 84 -3.31 11.35 -7.22
C GLY A 84 -2.13 11.76 -6.35
N THR A 85 -1.60 12.96 -6.62
CA THR A 85 -0.42 13.48 -5.93
C THR A 85 -0.83 14.20 -4.66
N TYR A 86 -0.38 13.67 -3.52
CA TYR A 86 -0.41 14.35 -2.23
C TYR A 86 0.77 15.31 -2.15
N THR A 87 0.56 16.45 -1.51
CA THR A 87 1.59 17.49 -1.34
C THR A 87 1.90 17.70 0.13
N ILE A 88 3.08 18.25 0.42
CA ILE A 88 3.51 18.61 1.77
C ILE A 88 4.25 19.96 1.76
N ASP A 89 3.85 20.86 2.66
CA ASP A 89 4.58 22.08 3.02
C ASP A 89 5.26 21.79 4.36
N ILE A 90 6.58 21.85 4.41
CA ILE A 90 7.45 21.59 5.56
C ILE A 90 8.22 22.86 5.89
N ARG A 91 8.25 23.24 7.17
CA ARG A 91 9.02 24.36 7.70
C ARG A 91 9.83 23.93 8.90
N LEU A 92 11.14 24.12 8.83
CA LEU A 92 12.06 23.90 9.95
C LEU A 92 12.41 25.22 10.62
N PHE A 93 12.41 25.19 11.94
CA PHE A 93 12.69 26.35 12.79
C PHE A 93 13.85 26.11 13.74
N MET A 94 14.43 27.19 14.22
CA MET A 94 15.32 27.21 15.38
C MET A 94 14.84 28.25 16.39
N ASN A 95 15.32 28.14 17.63
CA ASN A 95 15.05 29.09 18.72
C ASN A 95 13.55 29.20 19.09
N PRO A 96 13.02 28.32 19.97
CA PRO A 96 11.58 28.24 20.27
C PRO A 96 10.99 29.52 20.86
N ASP A 97 11.78 30.33 21.58
CA ASP A 97 11.28 31.56 22.20
C ASP A 97 11.12 32.70 21.19
N ASN A 98 11.88 32.65 20.08
CA ASN A 98 11.73 33.54 18.94
C ASN A 98 12.03 32.75 17.65
N PRO A 99 11.05 31.98 17.15
CA PRO A 99 11.26 31.03 16.07
C PRO A 99 11.79 31.67 14.79
N VAL A 100 12.91 31.17 14.30
CA VAL A 100 13.51 31.57 13.02
C VAL A 100 13.37 30.41 12.04
N LEU A 101 12.79 30.67 10.86
CA LEU A 101 12.72 29.69 9.76
C LEU A 101 14.13 29.48 9.20
N VAL A 102 14.60 28.23 9.18
CA VAL A 102 15.96 27.88 8.74
C VAL A 102 15.98 27.03 7.48
N ASP A 103 14.90 26.32 7.18
CA ASP A 103 14.77 25.48 5.98
C ASP A 103 13.28 25.27 5.68
N SER A 104 12.96 25.02 4.42
CA SER A 104 11.58 24.75 4.01
C SER A 104 11.53 23.91 2.75
N TYR A 105 10.48 23.09 2.63
CA TYR A 105 10.18 22.31 1.44
C TYR A 105 8.69 22.41 1.13
N ASP A 106 8.34 22.71 -0.11
CA ASP A 106 6.96 22.70 -0.60
C ASP A 106 6.94 21.89 -1.90
N GLY A 107 6.21 20.78 -1.92
CA GLY A 107 6.20 19.90 -3.07
C GLY A 107 5.41 18.60 -2.90
N ALA A 108 5.66 17.66 -3.80
CA ALA A 108 5.00 16.36 -3.78
C ALA A 108 5.50 15.49 -2.63
N LEU A 109 4.57 14.99 -1.82
CA LEU A 109 4.84 13.99 -0.79
C LEU A 109 4.87 12.60 -1.41
N ALA A 110 3.81 12.23 -2.12
CA ALA A 110 3.66 10.92 -2.76
C ALA A 110 2.59 10.95 -3.86
N THR A 111 2.69 10.03 -4.81
CA THR A 111 1.64 9.76 -5.80
C THR A 111 0.96 8.45 -5.46
N VAL A 112 -0.34 8.55 -5.20
CA VAL A 112 -1.20 7.42 -4.85
C VAL A 112 -1.89 6.89 -6.10
N VAL A 113 -1.90 5.58 -6.27
CA VAL A 113 -2.54 4.87 -7.38
C VAL A 113 -3.58 3.91 -6.84
N ALA A 114 -4.57 3.54 -7.68
CA ALA A 114 -5.53 2.50 -7.38
C ALA A 114 -4.83 1.25 -6.81
N GLU A 115 -5.42 0.65 -5.77
CA GLU A 115 -4.99 -0.66 -5.32
C GLU A 115 -5.37 -1.69 -6.40
N GLU A 116 -4.36 -2.30 -7.02
CA GLU A 116 -4.56 -3.37 -7.99
C GLU A 116 -4.90 -4.66 -7.22
N LEU A 117 -6.20 -4.96 -7.12
CA LEU A 117 -6.65 -6.25 -6.62
C LEU A 117 -6.16 -7.34 -7.60
N PRO A 118 -5.58 -8.45 -7.12
CA PRO A 118 -5.22 -9.54 -8.01
C PRO A 118 -6.48 -10.03 -8.73
N GLU A 119 -6.39 -10.16 -10.07
CA GLU A 119 -7.44 -10.79 -10.85
C GLU A 119 -7.71 -12.18 -10.26
N PRO A 120 -8.99 -12.57 -10.05
CA PRO A 120 -9.28 -13.91 -9.58
C PRO A 120 -8.66 -14.92 -10.55
N PRO A 121 -8.08 -16.04 -10.06
CA PRO A 121 -7.58 -17.06 -10.96
C PRO A 121 -8.71 -17.45 -11.91
N GLU A 122 -8.44 -17.47 -13.22
CA GLU A 122 -9.38 -18.01 -14.21
C GLU A 122 -9.81 -19.39 -13.71
N GLU A 123 -11.07 -19.53 -13.31
CA GLU A 123 -11.64 -20.85 -13.02
C GLU A 123 -11.63 -21.59 -14.36
N GLU A 124 -10.71 -22.55 -14.53
CA GLU A 124 -10.79 -23.51 -15.61
C GLU A 124 -12.16 -24.19 -15.50
N GLU A 125 -13.11 -23.84 -16.38
CA GLU A 125 -14.37 -24.56 -16.49
C GLU A 125 -14.00 -26.04 -16.65
N PRO A 126 -14.44 -26.94 -15.76
CA PRO A 126 -14.09 -28.34 -15.89
C PRO A 126 -14.62 -28.81 -17.24
N GLU A 127 -13.72 -29.20 -18.13
CA GLU A 127 -14.11 -29.79 -19.40
C GLU A 127 -15.01 -30.98 -19.09
N GLU A 128 -16.32 -30.84 -19.34
CA GLU A 128 -17.22 -31.97 -19.21
C GLU A 128 -16.64 -33.09 -20.09
N PRO A 129 -16.36 -34.29 -19.54
CA PRO A 129 -15.94 -35.37 -20.39
C PRO A 129 -17.10 -35.64 -21.34
N VAL A 130 -16.94 -35.24 -22.60
CA VAL A 130 -17.77 -35.68 -23.73
C VAL A 130 -17.47 -37.16 -23.98
N GLY A 131 -17.80 -37.98 -22.97
CA GLY A 131 -17.80 -39.42 -23.04
C GLY A 131 -19.02 -39.81 -23.85
N LYS A 132 -18.78 -40.25 -25.08
CA LYS A 132 -19.78 -40.84 -25.98
C LYS A 132 -20.73 -41.75 -25.21
N ILE A 133 -21.97 -41.31 -25.03
CA ILE A 133 -23.04 -42.16 -24.53
C ILE A 133 -23.35 -43.17 -25.64
N ASN A 134 -22.79 -44.38 -25.53
CA ASN A 134 -23.22 -45.50 -26.36
C ASN A 134 -24.65 -45.85 -25.95
N TRP A 135 -25.60 -45.53 -26.82
CA TRP A 135 -26.98 -45.97 -26.69
C TRP A 135 -27.03 -47.50 -26.66
N VAL A 136 -27.30 -48.08 -25.49
CA VAL A 136 -27.77 -49.46 -25.38
C VAL A 136 -29.30 -49.39 -25.55
N PRO A 137 -29.90 -50.03 -26.56
CA PRO A 137 -31.35 -50.07 -26.66
C PRO A 137 -31.90 -50.89 -25.48
N ILE A 138 -32.63 -50.23 -24.58
CA ILE A 138 -33.41 -50.89 -23.55
C ILE A 138 -34.63 -51.52 -24.23
N VAL A 139 -34.64 -52.85 -24.37
CA VAL A 139 -35.83 -53.59 -24.77
C VAL A 139 -36.68 -53.81 -23.52
N LEU A 140 -37.78 -53.06 -23.39
CA LEU A 140 -38.79 -53.29 -22.35
C LEU A 140 -39.62 -54.53 -22.71
N ILE A 141 -39.34 -55.65 -22.08
CA ILE A 141 -40.28 -56.77 -21.99
C ILE A 141 -40.80 -56.79 -20.55
N GLY A 142 -42.03 -56.33 -20.36
CA GLY A 142 -42.81 -56.74 -19.19
C GLY A 142 -43.02 -58.26 -19.26
N GLY A 143 -42.71 -59.07 -18.25
CA GLY A 143 -42.24 -58.77 -16.91
C GLY A 143 -41.07 -59.64 -16.47
N GLY A 144 -40.21 -59.06 -15.64
CA GLY A 144 -39.04 -59.71 -15.06
C GLY A 144 -37.74 -59.05 -15.51
N LEU A 145 -37.24 -58.12 -14.69
CA LEU A 145 -35.95 -57.47 -14.88
C LEU A 145 -34.83 -58.53 -14.69
N ALA A 146 -34.15 -58.92 -15.77
CA ALA A 146 -32.91 -59.68 -15.69
C ALA A 146 -31.82 -58.93 -16.46
N VAL A 147 -30.83 -58.41 -15.73
CA VAL A 147 -29.62 -57.80 -16.31
C VAL A 147 -28.64 -58.94 -16.59
N ALA A 148 -28.49 -59.35 -17.84
CA ALA A 148 -27.44 -60.29 -18.23
C ALA A 148 -26.13 -59.52 -18.45
N ALA A 149 -25.20 -59.61 -17.50
CA ALA A 149 -23.85 -59.10 -17.66
C ALA A 149 -23.03 -60.09 -18.51
N ALA A 150 -22.89 -59.82 -19.81
CA ALA A 150 -21.87 -60.48 -20.63
C ALA A 150 -20.59 -59.64 -20.59
N SER A 151 -19.65 -60.01 -19.72
CA SER A 151 -18.29 -59.47 -19.72
C SER A 151 -17.53 -60.08 -20.89
N LEU A 152 -17.06 -59.26 -21.83
CA LEU A 152 -16.10 -59.67 -22.86
C LEU A 152 -14.81 -58.87 -22.71
N ILE A 153 -13.82 -59.56 -22.16
CA ILE A 153 -12.41 -59.19 -22.05
C ILE A 153 -11.84 -58.92 -23.47
N PRO A 154 -11.06 -57.85 -23.70
CA PRO A 154 -10.50 -57.56 -25.02
C PRO A 154 -9.31 -58.48 -25.36
N PRO A 155 -9.12 -58.91 -26.62
CA PRO A 155 -7.90 -59.59 -27.02
C PRO A 155 -6.78 -58.58 -27.30
N LYS A 156 -5.59 -58.92 -26.79
CA LYS A 156 -4.32 -58.21 -26.99
C LYS A 156 -3.93 -58.12 -28.47
N LYS A 157 -3.37 -56.98 -28.86
CA LYS A 157 -2.28 -56.89 -29.83
C LYS A 157 -1.19 -55.99 -29.27
#